data_AF-A0A938USN5-F1
#
_entry.id   AF-A0A938USN5-F1
#
_cell.length_a   1.000
_cell.length_b   1.000
_cell.length_c   1.000
_cell.angle_alpha   90.00
_cell.angle_beta   90.00
_cell.angle_gamma   90.00
#
_symmetry.space_group_name_H-M   'P 1'
#
loop_
_entity.id
_entity.type
_entity.pdbx_description
1 polymer ?
#
loop_
_entity_poly.entity_id
_entity_poly.type
_entity_poly.pdbx_seq_one_letter_code
_entity_poly.pdbx_strand_id
1 'polypeptide(L)'
;MVGKATHGEGLVVVAPASGVRECEYIEKLGRLWIGKPMPEQPGKLEQLTDRACRLVDQLEDRFVPDVTIVDPRAGLSDVASAALVGLGAQNLLFALDTPQTWAGYRHLFEHWHRDRTAWGELRTRLQFVMGMTPELNRKDYAASFKRQAYDLLAQYVYDDLGAGELDGWHPQLDEQGAPHDAPEIGWSLAFQAWSPLTAPPTPDQVAASYGGFLRRTRDCIGLPQW
;
A
#
# COMPACT_ATOMS: atom_id res chain seq x y z
N MET A 1 17.15 -16.05 1.17
CA MET A 1 17.63 -16.13 2.56
C MET A 1 16.79 -15.14 3.33
N VAL A 2 16.08 -15.61 4.34
CA VAL A 2 15.28 -14.76 5.22
C VAL A 2 16.19 -14.35 6.37
N GLY A 3 16.49 -13.06 6.48
CA GLY A 3 17.42 -12.52 7.48
C GLY A 3 16.71 -11.68 8.54
N LYS A 4 17.24 -11.69 9.77
CA LYS A 4 16.84 -10.77 10.86
C LYS A 4 17.45 -9.39 10.58
N ALA A 5 16.62 -8.37 10.42
CA ALA A 5 17.08 -7.04 9.99
C ALA A 5 17.25 -6.00 11.11
N THR A 6 16.99 -6.33 12.39
CA THR A 6 16.93 -5.32 13.47
C THR A 6 17.63 -5.74 14.78
N HIS A 7 18.19 -4.73 15.47
CA HIS A 7 18.81 -4.79 16.81
C HIS A 7 17.85 -4.39 17.95
N GLY A 8 16.55 -4.15 17.68
CA GLY A 8 15.53 -3.81 18.70
C GLY A 8 14.78 -5.03 19.24
N GLU A 9 13.72 -4.79 20.03
CA GLU A 9 12.87 -5.85 20.62
C GLU A 9 12.00 -6.60 19.59
N GLY A 10 11.87 -6.07 18.37
CA GLY A 10 11.14 -6.70 17.26
C GLY A 10 12.02 -7.48 16.29
N LEU A 11 11.46 -8.52 15.67
CA LEU A 11 12.07 -9.30 14.60
C LEU A 11 11.49 -8.89 13.25
N VAL A 12 12.32 -8.34 12.37
CA VAL A 12 11.94 -8.12 10.96
C VAL A 12 12.52 -9.23 10.09
N VAL A 13 11.64 -9.89 9.35
CA VAL A 13 11.88 -11.02 8.46
C VAL A 13 11.74 -10.50 7.02
N VAL A 14 12.83 -10.47 6.26
CA VAL A 14 12.82 -9.95 4.88
C VAL A 14 12.84 -11.10 3.87
N ALA A 15 11.81 -11.18 3.02
CA ALA A 15 11.79 -12.02 1.84
C ALA A 15 12.23 -11.18 0.62
N PRO A 16 13.47 -11.36 0.11
CA PRO A 16 13.95 -10.56 -1.01
C PRO A 16 13.22 -10.91 -2.31
N ALA A 17 13.00 -9.90 -3.15
CA ALA A 17 12.36 -10.06 -4.46
C ALA A 17 13.16 -10.94 -5.44
N SER A 18 14.46 -11.17 -5.18
CA SER A 18 15.31 -12.07 -5.95
C SER A 18 16.01 -13.09 -5.06
N GLY A 19 16.22 -14.29 -5.60
CA GLY A 19 16.97 -15.34 -4.93
C GLY A 19 18.48 -15.10 -4.92
N VAL A 20 19.18 -15.74 -3.98
CA VAL A 20 20.65 -15.65 -3.83
C VAL A 20 21.41 -16.27 -5.03
N ARG A 21 20.74 -17.09 -5.84
CA ARG A 21 21.30 -17.73 -7.05
C ARG A 21 20.47 -17.39 -8.30
N GLU A 22 19.87 -16.21 -8.33
CA GLU A 22 19.02 -15.79 -9.44
C GLU A 22 19.85 -15.52 -10.70
N CYS A 23 19.95 -16.51 -11.60
CA CYS A 23 20.27 -16.26 -12.99
C CYS A 23 18.96 -15.91 -13.74
N GLU A 24 19.05 -15.04 -14.76
CA GLU A 24 17.95 -14.75 -15.69
C GLU A 24 16.72 -14.06 -15.05
N TYR A 25 16.94 -13.17 -14.07
CA TYR A 25 15.87 -12.42 -13.39
C TYR A 25 14.88 -11.77 -14.36
N ILE A 26 15.37 -11.12 -15.42
CA ILE A 26 14.54 -10.46 -16.44
C ILE A 26 13.67 -11.47 -17.21
N GLU A 27 14.21 -12.64 -17.55
CA GLU A 27 13.47 -13.65 -18.29
C GLU A 27 12.38 -14.32 -17.45
N LYS A 28 12.63 -14.46 -16.14
CA LYS A 28 11.63 -14.94 -15.18
C LYS A 28 10.49 -13.95 -15.01
N LEU A 29 10.79 -12.64 -14.97
CA LEU A 29 9.75 -11.61 -14.97
C LEU A 29 8.88 -11.68 -16.23
N GLY A 30 9.47 -11.89 -17.41
CA GLY A 30 8.71 -12.01 -18.66
C GLY A 30 7.74 -13.19 -18.68
N ARG A 31 8.05 -14.28 -17.96
CA ARG A 31 7.21 -15.49 -17.85
C ARG A 31 6.27 -15.49 -16.64
N LEU A 32 6.39 -14.48 -15.77
CA LEU A 32 5.66 -14.41 -14.50
C LEU A 32 4.15 -14.45 -14.71
N TRP A 33 3.67 -13.79 -15.77
CA TRP A 33 2.26 -13.68 -16.16
C TRP A 33 1.68 -14.94 -16.80
N ILE A 34 2.54 -15.88 -17.21
CA ILE A 34 2.08 -17.15 -17.77
C ILE A 34 1.57 -18.01 -16.62
N GLY A 35 0.28 -18.33 -16.66
CA GLY A 35 -0.35 -19.22 -15.70
C GLY A 35 0.34 -20.59 -15.69
N LYS A 36 0.55 -21.15 -14.50
CA LYS A 36 1.24 -22.45 -14.36
C LYS A 36 0.22 -23.57 -14.26
N PRO A 37 0.41 -24.71 -14.95
CA PRO A 37 -0.48 -25.86 -14.80
C PRO A 37 -0.58 -26.29 -13.34
N MET A 38 -1.80 -26.46 -12.83
CA MET A 38 -2.03 -26.98 -11.49
C MET A 38 -1.98 -28.51 -11.51
N PRO A 39 -1.04 -29.16 -10.77
CA PRO A 39 -0.95 -30.62 -10.76
C PRO A 39 -2.24 -31.30 -10.28
N GLU A 40 -2.94 -30.66 -9.35
CA GLU A 40 -4.14 -31.23 -8.70
C GLU A 40 -5.44 -30.92 -9.44
N GLN A 41 -5.42 -30.03 -10.45
CA GLN A 41 -6.60 -29.64 -11.23
C GLN A 41 -6.26 -29.62 -12.73
N PRO A 42 -6.33 -30.76 -13.43
CA PRO A 42 -6.01 -30.86 -14.85
C PRO A 42 -6.82 -29.85 -15.68
N GLY A 43 -6.13 -29.08 -16.53
CA GLY A 43 -6.74 -28.06 -17.39
C GLY A 43 -6.89 -26.68 -16.77
N LYS A 44 -6.59 -26.50 -15.48
CA LYS A 44 -6.52 -25.17 -14.85
C LYS A 44 -5.10 -24.64 -14.75
N LEU A 45 -4.99 -23.33 -14.89
CA LEU A 45 -3.76 -22.57 -14.71
C LEU A 45 -3.84 -21.75 -13.43
N GLU A 46 -2.83 -21.89 -12.59
CA GLU A 46 -2.61 -21.06 -11.40
C GLU A 46 -2.10 -19.69 -11.86
N GLN A 47 -2.86 -18.64 -11.55
CA GLN A 47 -2.47 -17.28 -11.91
C GLN A 47 -1.33 -16.80 -11.02
N LEU A 48 -0.70 -15.70 -11.43
CA LEU A 48 0.34 -15.08 -10.61
C LEU A 48 -0.18 -14.61 -9.25
N THR A 49 -1.41 -14.15 -9.24
CA THR A 49 -2.12 -13.62 -8.07
C THR A 49 -2.33 -14.72 -7.04
N ASP A 50 -2.79 -15.89 -7.48
CA ASP A 50 -2.98 -17.07 -6.63
C ASP A 50 -1.64 -17.57 -6.08
N ARG A 51 -0.59 -17.58 -6.92
CA ARG A 51 0.77 -17.95 -6.52
C ARG A 51 1.34 -16.99 -5.47
N ALA A 52 1.05 -15.70 -5.60
CA ALA A 52 1.49 -14.68 -4.66
C ALA A 52 0.78 -14.81 -3.31
N CYS A 53 -0.55 -15.00 -3.32
CA CYS A 53 -1.32 -15.24 -2.09
C CYS A 53 -0.81 -16.49 -1.37
N ARG A 54 -0.68 -17.61 -2.09
CA ARG A 54 -0.13 -18.85 -1.52
C ARG A 54 1.29 -18.69 -0.97
N LEU A 55 2.14 -17.87 -1.59
CA LEU A 55 3.48 -17.57 -1.06
C LEU A 55 3.39 -16.80 0.26
N VAL A 56 2.51 -15.80 0.33
CA VAL A 56 2.27 -15.03 1.56
C VAL A 56 1.76 -15.95 2.66
N ASP A 57 0.72 -16.75 2.39
CA ASP A 57 0.17 -17.71 3.35
C ASP A 57 1.25 -18.66 3.90
N GLN A 58 2.10 -19.21 3.03
CA GLN A 58 3.19 -20.10 3.44
C GLN A 58 4.26 -19.39 4.28
N LEU A 59 4.51 -18.10 4.05
CA LEU A 59 5.43 -17.31 4.86
C LEU A 59 4.81 -16.97 6.22
N GLU A 60 3.51 -16.64 6.24
CA GLU A 60 2.77 -16.36 7.48
C GLU A 60 2.66 -17.61 8.35
N ASP A 61 2.33 -18.77 7.79
CA ASP A 61 2.33 -20.06 8.49
C ASP A 61 3.71 -20.40 9.07
N ARG A 62 4.78 -20.04 8.35
CA ARG A 62 6.14 -20.39 8.73
C ARG A 62 6.72 -19.47 9.80
N PHE A 63 6.50 -18.18 9.68
CA PHE A 63 7.14 -17.16 10.51
C PHE A 63 6.21 -16.58 11.58
N VAL A 64 4.90 -16.79 11.44
CA VAL A 64 3.84 -16.32 12.33
C VAL A 64 4.03 -14.84 12.69
N PRO A 65 4.12 -13.94 11.69
CA PRO A 65 4.36 -12.53 11.94
C PRO A 65 3.13 -11.85 12.55
N ASP A 66 3.35 -10.86 13.41
CA ASP A 66 2.27 -9.98 13.88
C ASP A 66 1.74 -9.09 12.74
N VAL A 67 2.61 -8.76 11.78
CA VAL A 67 2.30 -7.91 10.62
C VAL A 67 3.08 -8.38 9.40
N THR A 68 2.38 -8.54 8.29
CA THR A 68 2.96 -8.74 6.96
C THR A 68 2.91 -7.43 6.18
N ILE A 69 4.07 -6.98 5.68
CA ILE A 69 4.16 -5.79 4.81
C ILE A 69 4.56 -6.25 3.42
N VAL A 70 3.72 -5.93 2.44
CA VAL A 70 3.98 -6.20 1.03
C VAL A 70 4.31 -4.87 0.34
N ASP A 71 5.52 -4.76 -0.21
CA ASP A 71 5.89 -3.67 -1.11
C ASP A 71 5.79 -4.16 -2.56
N PRO A 72 4.68 -3.89 -3.27
CA PRO A 72 4.55 -4.29 -4.67
C PRO A 72 5.47 -3.50 -5.62
N ARG A 73 6.17 -2.45 -5.14
CA ARG A 73 6.75 -1.36 -5.95
C ARG A 73 5.74 -0.80 -6.97
N ALA A 74 6.08 0.33 -7.60
CA ALA A 74 5.23 0.99 -8.60
C ALA A 74 5.14 0.16 -9.91
N GLY A 75 4.45 -0.96 -9.86
CA GLY A 75 3.91 -1.68 -11.00
C GLY A 75 2.41 -1.68 -10.82
N LEU A 76 1.75 -0.63 -11.33
CA LEU A 76 0.30 -0.47 -11.55
C LEU A 76 -0.23 -1.59 -12.48
N SER A 77 0.02 -2.83 -12.10
CA SER A 77 -0.28 -4.05 -12.83
C SER A 77 -1.27 -4.87 -12.01
N ASP A 78 -1.99 -5.75 -12.67
CA ASP A 78 -3.00 -6.63 -12.06
C ASP A 78 -2.48 -7.45 -10.86
N VAL A 79 -1.17 -7.60 -10.68
CA VAL A 79 -0.56 -8.21 -9.49
C VAL A 79 -0.73 -7.37 -8.24
N ALA A 80 -0.56 -6.05 -8.33
CA ALA A 80 -0.85 -5.19 -7.19
C ALA A 80 -2.35 -5.27 -6.93
N SER A 81 -3.19 -4.96 -7.92
CA SER A 81 -4.66 -5.04 -7.81
C SER A 81 -5.17 -6.34 -7.18
N ALA A 82 -4.70 -7.48 -7.64
CA ALA A 82 -5.16 -8.78 -7.15
C ALA A 82 -4.46 -9.24 -5.85
N ALA A 83 -3.26 -8.76 -5.54
CA ALA A 83 -2.70 -8.91 -4.19
C ALA A 83 -3.51 -8.09 -3.18
N LEU A 84 -3.90 -6.86 -3.53
CA LEU A 84 -4.70 -5.99 -2.64
C LEU A 84 -6.08 -6.60 -2.38
N VAL A 85 -6.70 -7.23 -3.39
CA VAL A 85 -8.01 -7.89 -3.26
C VAL A 85 -7.89 -9.26 -2.60
N GLY A 86 -7.01 -10.13 -3.11
CA GLY A 86 -6.89 -11.53 -2.69
C GLY A 86 -6.32 -11.72 -1.28
N LEU A 87 -5.45 -10.81 -0.82
CA LEU A 87 -4.90 -10.85 0.54
C LEU A 87 -5.82 -10.21 1.59
N GLY A 88 -6.87 -9.50 1.15
CA GLY A 88 -7.72 -8.73 2.04
C GLY A 88 -6.97 -7.68 2.87
N ALA A 89 -5.82 -7.22 2.39
CA ALA A 89 -4.90 -6.36 3.12
C ALA A 89 -5.40 -4.91 3.21
N GLN A 90 -4.92 -4.18 4.21
CA GLN A 90 -5.02 -2.72 4.26
C GLN A 90 -4.03 -2.09 3.27
N ASN A 91 -4.51 -1.13 2.48
CA ASN A 91 -3.79 -0.60 1.32
C ASN A 91 -3.43 0.86 1.53
N LEU A 92 -2.13 1.10 1.75
CA LEU A 92 -1.59 2.45 1.91
C LEU A 92 -1.21 3.03 0.55
N LEU A 93 -1.91 4.09 0.14
CA LEU A 93 -1.72 4.78 -1.13
C LEU A 93 -0.79 5.99 -0.93
N PHE A 94 0.51 5.77 -1.11
CA PHE A 94 1.52 6.83 -0.98
C PHE A 94 1.48 7.80 -2.17
N ALA A 95 1.16 9.06 -1.90
CA ALA A 95 0.94 10.06 -2.92
C ALA A 95 1.70 11.37 -2.63
N LEU A 96 2.16 12.03 -3.69
CA LEU A 96 2.55 13.43 -3.67
C LEU A 96 1.39 14.27 -4.21
N ASP A 97 1.22 15.49 -3.71
CA ASP A 97 0.27 16.45 -4.29
C ASP A 97 0.78 17.01 -5.63
N THR A 98 0.70 16.19 -6.68
CA THR A 98 1.11 16.55 -8.04
C THR A 98 0.08 16.09 -9.07
N PRO A 99 -0.11 16.82 -10.18
CA PRO A 99 -1.01 16.40 -11.24
C PRO A 99 -0.75 14.98 -11.77
N GLN A 100 0.52 14.58 -11.82
CA GLN A 100 0.96 13.27 -12.29
C GLN A 100 0.51 12.16 -11.33
N THR A 101 0.67 12.35 -10.02
CA THR A 101 0.21 11.39 -9.01
C THR A 101 -1.31 11.20 -9.09
N TRP A 102 -2.07 12.30 -9.14
CA TRP A 102 -3.53 12.23 -9.20
C TRP A 102 -4.02 11.61 -10.51
N ALA A 103 -3.35 11.87 -11.64
CA ALA A 103 -3.65 11.19 -12.90
C ALA A 103 -3.37 9.68 -12.84
N GLY A 104 -2.27 9.27 -12.20
CA GLY A 104 -1.95 7.85 -11.98
C GLY A 104 -3.03 7.13 -11.17
N TYR A 105 -3.47 7.72 -10.05
CA TYR A 105 -4.54 7.13 -9.25
C TYR A 105 -5.90 7.14 -9.96
N ARG A 106 -6.20 8.15 -10.77
CA ARG A 106 -7.39 8.15 -11.61
C ARG A 106 -7.44 6.93 -12.53
N HIS A 107 -6.36 6.68 -13.27
CA HIS A 107 -6.29 5.52 -14.15
C HIS A 107 -6.38 4.20 -13.38
N LEU A 108 -5.80 4.13 -12.19
CA LEU A 108 -5.89 2.96 -11.32
C LEU A 108 -7.33 2.69 -10.87
N PHE A 109 -8.01 3.71 -10.34
CA PHE A 109 -9.38 3.57 -9.85
C PHE A 109 -10.36 3.31 -10.99
N GLU A 110 -10.17 3.93 -12.16
CA GLU A 110 -10.93 3.61 -13.38
C GLU A 110 -10.76 2.15 -13.80
N HIS A 111 -9.54 1.60 -13.69
CA HIS A 111 -9.27 0.20 -13.99
C HIS A 111 -9.97 -0.71 -12.98
N TRP A 112 -9.84 -0.43 -11.69
CA TRP A 112 -10.48 -1.22 -10.63
C TRP A 112 -12.00 -1.18 -10.68
N HIS A 113 -12.59 -0.03 -10.98
CA HIS A 113 -14.04 0.11 -11.07
C HIS A 113 -14.67 -0.78 -12.18
N ARG A 114 -13.89 -1.18 -13.20
CA ARG A 114 -14.37 -2.12 -14.23
C ARG A 114 -14.56 -3.54 -13.68
N ASP A 115 -13.84 -3.94 -12.64
CA ASP A 115 -13.99 -5.24 -11.97
C ASP A 115 -14.78 -5.07 -10.65
N ARG A 116 -16.11 -5.01 -10.79
CA ARG A 116 -17.03 -4.66 -9.69
C ARG A 116 -17.06 -5.66 -8.53
N THR A 117 -16.69 -6.91 -8.78
CA THR A 117 -16.77 -7.99 -7.77
C THR A 117 -15.72 -7.82 -6.68
N ALA A 118 -14.50 -7.44 -7.08
CA ALA A 118 -13.37 -7.19 -6.19
C ALA A 118 -13.44 -5.81 -5.50
N TRP A 119 -14.16 -4.86 -6.11
CA TRP A 119 -14.16 -3.46 -5.72
C TRP A 119 -14.82 -3.17 -4.37
N GLY A 120 -15.89 -3.91 -4.03
CA GLY A 120 -16.71 -3.66 -2.84
C GLY A 120 -15.93 -3.77 -1.52
N GLU A 121 -15.05 -4.76 -1.39
CA GLU A 121 -14.19 -4.91 -0.21
C GLU A 121 -12.96 -3.99 -0.30
N LEU A 122 -12.31 -3.95 -1.46
CA LEU A 122 -11.07 -3.20 -1.67
C LEU A 122 -11.23 -1.73 -1.29
N ARG A 123 -12.33 -1.10 -1.71
CA ARG A 123 -12.60 0.33 -1.49
C ARG A 123 -12.58 0.72 -0.02
N THR A 124 -13.00 -0.17 0.88
CA THR A 124 -13.07 0.08 2.33
C THR A 124 -11.72 -0.11 3.04
N ARG A 125 -10.73 -0.65 2.33
CA ARG A 125 -9.37 -0.92 2.83
C ARG A 125 -8.34 0.01 2.19
N LEU A 126 -8.76 1.16 1.67
CA LEU A 126 -7.87 2.16 1.08
C LEU A 126 -7.59 3.28 2.07
N GLN A 127 -6.33 3.69 2.18
CA GLN A 127 -5.94 4.85 2.97
C GLN A 127 -4.84 5.61 2.25
N PHE A 128 -5.09 6.88 1.90
CA PHE A 128 -4.02 7.73 1.37
C PHE A 128 -2.98 8.03 2.44
N VAL A 129 -1.73 8.14 2.00
CA VAL A 129 -0.59 8.64 2.77
C VAL A 129 0.01 9.81 2.01
N MET A 130 0.09 10.96 2.66
CA MET A 130 0.66 12.18 2.12
C MET A 130 2.18 12.12 2.24
N GLY A 131 2.87 11.98 1.13
CA GLY A 131 4.32 11.86 1.07
C GLY A 131 5.03 13.19 0.80
N MET A 132 6.28 13.27 1.27
CA MET A 132 7.20 14.38 1.00
C MET A 132 6.61 15.76 1.31
N THR A 133 5.84 15.84 2.39
CA THR A 133 5.20 17.08 2.83
C THR A 133 6.29 18.15 3.05
N PRO A 134 6.20 19.32 2.38
CA PRO A 134 7.24 20.33 2.46
C PRO A 134 7.31 20.96 3.86
N GLU A 135 8.50 21.43 4.22
CA GLU A 135 8.72 22.15 5.48
C GLU A 135 8.00 23.50 5.49
N LEU A 136 8.01 24.20 4.34
CA LEU A 136 7.32 25.47 4.12
C LEU A 136 5.92 25.23 3.54
N ASN A 137 4.95 26.08 3.91
CA ASN A 137 3.56 26.03 3.44
C ASN A 137 2.86 24.68 3.66
N ARG A 138 3.27 23.94 4.70
CA ARG A 138 2.73 22.62 5.06
C ARG A 138 1.20 22.58 5.14
N LYS A 139 0.58 23.63 5.69
CA LYS A 139 -0.89 23.72 5.83
C LYS A 139 -1.59 23.79 4.47
N ASP A 140 -1.06 24.60 3.56
CA ASP A 140 -1.65 24.77 2.21
C ASP A 140 -1.47 23.49 1.39
N TYR A 141 -0.28 22.86 1.49
CA TYR A 141 -0.03 21.57 0.87
C TYR A 141 -0.99 20.49 1.39
N ALA A 142 -1.18 20.40 2.71
CA ALA A 142 -2.10 19.42 3.30
C ALA A 142 -3.56 19.67 2.90
N ALA A 143 -3.99 20.93 2.84
CA ALA A 143 -5.34 21.30 2.43
C ALA A 143 -5.59 20.96 0.95
N SER A 144 -4.62 21.24 0.08
CA SER A 144 -4.67 20.90 -1.34
C SER A 144 -4.72 19.38 -1.53
N PHE A 145 -3.81 18.64 -0.89
CA PHE A 145 -3.80 17.18 -0.93
C PHE A 145 -5.13 16.58 -0.46
N LYS A 146 -5.66 17.04 0.68
CA LYS A 146 -6.92 16.51 1.24
C LYS A 146 -8.07 16.69 0.26
N ARG A 147 -8.16 17.86 -0.38
CA ARG A 147 -9.18 18.15 -1.40
C ARG A 147 -9.01 17.24 -2.62
N GLN A 148 -7.81 17.11 -3.16
CA GLN A 148 -7.56 16.26 -4.34
C GLN A 148 -7.84 14.78 -4.06
N ALA A 149 -7.44 14.29 -2.88
CA ALA A 149 -7.74 12.93 -2.43
C ALA A 149 -9.26 12.72 -2.27
N TYR A 150 -9.95 13.67 -1.63
CA TYR A 150 -11.40 13.62 -1.46
C TYR A 150 -12.12 13.61 -2.81
N ASP A 151 -11.81 14.55 -3.71
CA ASP A 151 -12.47 14.66 -5.01
C ASP A 151 -12.31 13.36 -5.82
N LEU A 152 -11.12 12.76 -5.78
CA LEU A 152 -10.85 11.50 -6.45
C LEU A 152 -11.60 10.32 -5.80
N LEU A 153 -11.63 10.24 -4.49
CA LEU A 153 -12.33 9.17 -3.77
C LEU A 153 -13.86 9.31 -3.93
N ALA A 154 -14.39 10.51 -3.85
CA ALA A 154 -15.81 10.80 -4.08
C ALA A 154 -16.25 10.42 -5.49
N GLN A 155 -15.38 10.60 -6.49
CA GLN A 155 -15.70 10.27 -7.88
C GLN A 155 -15.67 8.77 -8.17
N TYR A 156 -14.75 8.00 -7.57
CA TYR A 156 -14.50 6.62 -7.99
C TYR A 156 -14.76 5.55 -6.91
N VAL A 157 -14.73 5.93 -5.63
CA VAL A 157 -14.59 5.01 -4.48
C VAL A 157 -15.78 5.07 -3.52
N TYR A 158 -16.20 6.27 -3.14
CA TYR A 158 -17.36 6.48 -2.27
C TYR A 158 -18.67 6.25 -3.03
N ASP A 159 -19.73 5.99 -2.28
CA ASP A 159 -21.05 5.74 -2.84
C ASP A 159 -21.63 7.04 -3.44
N ASP A 160 -22.19 6.98 -4.64
CA ASP A 160 -22.90 8.09 -5.25
C ASP A 160 -24.30 8.17 -4.63
N LEU A 161 -24.43 9.01 -3.60
CA LEU A 161 -25.69 9.20 -2.89
C LEU A 161 -26.60 10.13 -3.71
N GLY A 162 -27.65 9.57 -4.31
CA GLY A 162 -28.66 10.35 -5.00
C GLY A 162 -29.41 11.30 -4.05
N ALA A 163 -30.16 12.24 -4.61
CA ALA A 163 -30.95 13.18 -3.81
C ALA A 163 -31.99 12.43 -2.94
N GLY A 164 -31.74 12.37 -1.62
CA GLY A 164 -32.61 11.72 -0.65
C GLY A 164 -32.15 10.32 -0.21
N GLU A 165 -31.06 9.79 -0.77
CA GLU A 165 -30.41 8.59 -0.25
C GLU A 165 -29.46 8.97 0.89
N LEU A 166 -29.74 8.46 2.09
CA LEU A 166 -28.90 8.63 3.29
C LEU A 166 -28.08 7.37 3.60
N ASP A 167 -28.39 6.26 2.91
CA ASP A 167 -27.76 4.96 3.12
C ASP A 167 -26.62 4.78 2.12
N GLY A 168 -25.39 4.96 2.58
CA GLY A 168 -24.18 4.61 1.84
C GLY A 168 -22.92 5.21 2.46
N TRP A 169 -21.77 4.70 2.05
CA TRP A 169 -20.47 5.12 2.54
C TRP A 169 -19.93 6.28 1.70
N HIS A 170 -20.22 7.50 2.17
CA HIS A 170 -19.71 8.75 1.61
C HIS A 170 -19.23 9.71 2.72
N PRO A 171 -18.01 9.50 3.25
CA PRO A 171 -17.46 10.35 4.29
C PRO A 171 -17.41 11.83 3.89
N GLN A 172 -17.58 12.74 4.85
CA GLN A 172 -17.45 14.19 4.59
C GLN A 172 -15.97 14.60 4.46
N LEU A 173 -15.70 15.73 3.78
CA LEU A 173 -14.33 16.23 3.54
C LEU A 173 -13.50 16.46 4.82
N ASP A 174 -14.15 16.77 5.93
CA ASP A 174 -13.51 17.03 7.22
C ASP A 174 -13.54 15.80 8.15
N GLU A 175 -14.09 14.68 7.71
CA GLU A 175 -14.22 13.47 8.50
C GLU A 175 -12.85 12.87 8.84
N GLN A 176 -12.64 12.61 10.14
CA GLN A 176 -11.37 12.07 10.64
C GLN A 176 -11.32 10.56 10.41
N GLY A 177 -10.14 10.08 10.00
CA GLY A 177 -9.94 8.65 9.73
C GLY A 177 -10.55 8.16 8.42
N ALA A 178 -11.21 9.04 7.65
CA ALA A 178 -11.62 8.72 6.30
C ALA A 178 -10.39 8.53 5.38
N PRO A 179 -10.51 7.76 4.27
CA PRO A 179 -9.38 7.47 3.38
C PRO A 179 -8.60 8.69 2.86
N HIS A 180 -9.26 9.85 2.77
CA HIS A 180 -8.69 11.12 2.30
C HIS A 180 -8.06 11.97 3.43
N ASP A 181 -8.39 11.69 4.69
CA ASP A 181 -7.71 12.23 5.85
C ASP A 181 -6.40 11.46 5.99
N ALA A 182 -5.33 11.90 5.29
CA ALA A 182 -4.12 11.12 5.06
C ALA A 182 -3.01 11.39 6.10
N PRO A 183 -2.29 10.36 6.60
CA PRO A 183 -1.15 10.58 7.47
C PRO A 183 -0.03 11.22 6.66
N GLU A 184 0.72 12.12 7.28
CA GLU A 184 1.81 12.83 6.63
C GLU A 184 3.18 12.17 6.89
N ILE A 185 3.99 12.15 5.83
CA ILE A 185 5.42 11.89 5.84
C ILE A 185 6.11 13.16 5.38
N GLY A 186 6.81 13.82 6.30
CA GLY A 186 7.57 15.02 6.02
C GLY A 186 8.75 14.76 5.08
N TRP A 187 9.03 15.73 4.22
CA TRP A 187 10.28 15.76 3.48
C TRP A 187 11.45 15.90 4.45
N SER A 188 12.56 15.23 4.13
CA SER A 188 13.77 15.29 4.94
C SER A 188 15.02 15.03 4.09
N LEU A 189 15.93 16.01 4.09
CA LEU A 189 17.23 15.85 3.46
C LEU A 189 18.02 14.68 4.05
N ALA A 190 17.89 14.46 5.37
CA ALA A 190 18.58 13.37 6.05
C ALA A 190 18.16 12.01 5.47
N PHE A 191 16.87 11.79 5.22
CA PHE A 191 16.38 10.56 4.61
C PHE A 191 16.69 10.45 3.11
N GLN A 192 16.74 11.56 2.39
CA GLN A 192 17.17 11.55 0.97
C GLN A 192 18.64 11.13 0.80
N ALA A 193 19.50 11.56 1.72
CA ALA A 193 20.93 11.22 1.70
C ALA A 193 21.25 9.90 2.44
N TRP A 194 20.26 9.30 3.09
CA TRP A 194 20.47 8.14 3.96
C TRP A 194 20.71 6.86 3.16
N SER A 195 21.64 6.04 3.64
CA SER A 195 21.88 4.70 3.14
C SER A 195 21.59 3.67 4.24
N PRO A 196 20.75 2.66 3.99
CA PRO A 196 20.45 1.61 4.97
C PRO A 196 21.67 0.73 5.30
N LEU A 197 22.74 0.81 4.51
CA LEU A 197 23.96 0.01 4.69
C LEU A 197 25.00 0.69 5.60
N THR A 198 24.86 1.99 5.88
CA THR A 198 25.89 2.75 6.60
C THR A 198 25.60 2.84 8.09
N ALA A 199 24.44 3.39 8.46
CA ALA A 199 24.00 3.52 9.84
C ALA A 199 22.47 3.65 9.89
N PRO A 200 21.80 3.17 10.96
CA PRO A 200 20.37 3.42 11.14
C PRO A 200 20.08 4.93 11.36
N PRO A 201 18.91 5.44 10.95
CA PRO A 201 18.51 6.81 11.24
C PRO A 201 18.28 6.98 12.75
N THR A 202 18.47 8.20 13.26
CA THR A 202 18.21 8.48 14.68
C THR A 202 16.71 8.49 14.98
N PRO A 203 16.29 8.20 16.22
CA PRO A 203 14.89 8.31 16.62
C PRO A 203 14.29 9.69 16.32
N ASP A 204 15.06 10.76 16.52
CA ASP A 204 14.61 12.13 16.25
C ASP A 204 14.39 12.39 14.75
N GLN A 205 15.28 11.87 13.88
CA GLN A 205 15.10 11.95 12.43
C GLN A 205 13.80 11.25 12.02
N VAL A 206 13.59 10.02 12.52
CA VAL A 206 12.38 9.23 12.27
C VAL A 206 11.14 9.97 12.78
N ALA A 207 11.15 10.47 14.02
CA ALA A 207 10.03 11.19 14.60
C ALA A 207 9.67 12.47 13.83
N ALA A 208 10.68 13.23 13.37
CA ALA A 208 10.47 14.46 12.62
C ALA A 208 9.80 14.23 11.25
N SER A 209 10.15 13.15 10.55
CA SER A 209 9.66 12.91 9.18
C SER A 209 8.49 11.94 9.14
N TYR A 210 8.55 10.85 9.91
CA TYR A 210 7.59 9.75 9.88
C TYR A 210 6.68 9.71 11.11
N GLY A 211 6.88 10.55 12.13
CA GLY A 211 6.14 10.44 13.39
C GLY A 211 4.62 10.57 13.24
N GLY A 212 4.15 11.46 12.36
CA GLY A 212 2.73 11.60 12.03
C GLY A 212 2.16 10.33 11.39
N PHE A 213 2.84 9.83 10.36
CA PHE A 213 2.52 8.57 9.70
C PHE A 213 2.51 7.39 10.67
N LEU A 214 3.60 7.14 11.41
CA LEU A 214 3.72 5.96 12.28
C LEU A 214 2.63 5.90 13.35
N ARG A 215 2.25 7.05 13.93
CA ARG A 215 1.16 7.09 14.91
C ARG A 215 -0.18 6.69 14.29
N ARG A 216 -0.57 7.32 13.18
CA ARG A 216 -1.90 7.06 12.60
C ARG A 216 -1.99 5.73 11.87
N THR A 217 -0.92 5.30 11.22
CA THR A 217 -0.91 4.02 10.51
C THR A 217 -1.05 2.85 11.49
N ARG A 218 -0.52 2.96 12.72
CA ARG A 218 -0.73 1.97 13.77
C ARG A 218 -2.22 1.75 14.04
N ASP A 219 -3.00 2.83 14.08
CA ASP A 219 -4.45 2.78 14.27
C ASP A 219 -5.15 2.16 13.05
N CYS A 220 -4.72 2.51 11.83
CA CYS A 220 -5.30 1.97 10.59
C CYS A 220 -5.05 0.46 10.38
N ILE A 221 -3.90 -0.06 10.83
CA ILE A 221 -3.52 -1.48 10.62
C ILE A 221 -3.90 -2.39 11.79
N GLY A 222 -4.57 -1.87 12.83
CA GLY A 222 -5.13 -2.67 13.92
C GLY A 222 -4.10 -3.33 14.84
N LEU A 223 -2.89 -2.77 14.92
CA LEU A 223 -1.83 -3.30 15.78
C LEU A 223 -2.21 -3.15 17.27
N PRO A 224 -2.11 -4.21 18.11
CA PRO A 224 -2.44 -4.12 19.54
C PRO A 224 -1.60 -3.05 20.27
N GLN A 225 -2.22 -2.40 21.26
CA GLN A 225 -1.52 -1.54 22.21
C GLN A 225 -0.80 -2.42 23.22
N TRP A 226 0.51 -2.19 23.39
CA TRP A 226 1.35 -2.84 24.39
C TRP A 226 1.68 -1.86 25.50
#